data_AF-A0A3M1RQH5-F1
#
_entry.id   AF-A0A3M1RQH5-F1
#
_cell.length_a   1.000
_cell.length_b   1.000
_cell.length_c   1.000
_cell.angle_alpha   90.00
_cell.angle_beta   90.00
_cell.angle_gamma   90.00
#
_symmetry.space_group_name_H-M   'P 1'
#
loop_
_entity.id
_entity.type
_entity.pdbx_description
1 polymer ?
#
loop_
_entity_poly.entity_id
_entity_poly.type
_entity_poly.pdbx_seq_one_letter_code
_entity_poly.pdbx_strand_id
1 'polypeptide(L)'
;MNEPIKETEINVEDLNQNQETTEIPLDSLSNRKIGEGFEKPNLDGKTVTIFDVKLEATNRISKTQDGSREYRPLILRLFYNDNTLFETYGGIMQFRNADGTFREPTIWVEGQNEAAKLFRKWSNFVGKNPKETSLKEFLLNLKGKKAIIENKKVMYMGKEFNKNVIKEFIKE
;
A
#
# COMPACT_ATOMS: atom_id res chain seq x y z
N MET A 1 39.47 29.85 43.53
CA MET A 1 38.71 30.45 42.41
C MET A 1 37.84 29.36 41.82
N ASN A 2 36.53 29.44 42.08
CA ASN A 2 35.47 28.66 41.45
C ASN A 2 34.24 29.57 41.52
N GLU A 3 33.83 30.15 40.40
CA GLU A 3 32.58 30.89 40.31
C GLU A 3 31.42 29.91 40.06
N PRO A 4 30.25 30.11 40.68
CA PRO A 4 29.08 29.29 40.39
C PRO A 4 28.44 29.70 39.05
N ILE A 5 28.10 28.71 38.25
CA ILE A 5 27.37 28.85 36.99
C ILE A 5 25.97 29.39 37.30
N LYS A 6 25.60 30.53 36.72
CA LYS A 6 24.23 31.05 36.73
C LYS A 6 23.35 30.15 35.87
N GLU A 7 22.30 29.59 36.46
CA GLU A 7 21.21 28.97 35.74
C GLU A 7 20.44 30.07 34.98
N THR A 8 20.42 29.97 33.65
CA THR A 8 19.57 30.80 32.80
C THR A 8 18.22 30.12 32.72
N GLU A 9 17.21 30.66 33.41
CA GLU A 9 15.82 30.28 33.22
C GLU A 9 15.39 30.61 31.80
N ILE A 10 15.12 29.57 31.00
CA ILE A 10 14.52 29.73 29.68
C ILE A 10 13.02 29.89 29.91
N ASN A 11 12.52 31.11 29.74
CA ASN A 11 11.11 31.41 29.82
C ASN A 11 10.38 30.71 28.65
N VAL A 12 9.47 29.79 28.96
CA VAL A 12 8.85 28.86 27.99
C VAL A 12 7.69 29.51 27.21
N GLU A 13 7.50 30.83 27.34
CA GLU A 13 6.34 31.54 26.77
C GLU A 13 6.53 32.06 25.33
N ASP A 14 7.74 31.99 24.75
CA ASP A 14 8.02 32.58 23.42
C ASP A 14 8.08 31.58 22.24
N LEU A 15 7.65 30.33 22.42
CA LEU A 15 7.65 29.33 21.33
C LEU A 15 6.31 29.14 20.60
N ASN A 16 5.30 29.96 20.89
CA ASN A 16 3.93 29.70 20.44
C ASN A 16 3.37 30.76 19.47
N GLN A 17 4.12 31.07 18.42
CA GLN A 17 3.56 31.77 17.26
C GLN A 17 3.92 31.04 15.96
N ASN A 18 2.87 30.66 15.24
CA ASN A 18 2.83 30.12 13.87
C ASN A 18 3.02 28.61 13.70
N GLN A 19 2.04 27.85 14.19
CA GLN A 19 1.52 26.74 13.40
C GLN A 19 -0.01 26.87 13.34
N GLU A 20 -0.54 27.38 12.23
CA GLU A 20 -1.94 27.16 11.87
C GLU A 20 -2.10 25.66 11.54
N THR A 21 -2.27 24.85 12.57
CA THR A 21 -2.88 23.54 12.42
C THR A 21 -4.35 23.79 12.14
N THR A 22 -4.74 23.70 10.86
CA THR A 22 -6.14 23.54 10.48
C THR A 22 -6.59 22.16 10.96
N GLU A 23 -6.88 22.06 12.26
CA GLU A 23 -7.54 20.90 12.84
C GLU A 23 -8.93 20.83 12.22
N ILE A 24 -9.13 19.86 11.34
CA ILE A 24 -10.46 19.54 10.83
C ILE A 24 -11.23 18.93 12.02
N PRO A 25 -12.32 19.56 12.49
CA PRO A 25 -13.05 19.07 13.65
C PRO A 25 -13.52 17.63 13.40
N LEU A 26 -13.29 16.72 14.35
CA LEU A 26 -13.71 15.32 14.24
C LEU A 26 -15.22 15.18 13.93
N ASP A 27 -16.03 16.15 14.38
CA ASP A 27 -17.47 16.20 14.17
C ASP A 27 -17.89 16.51 12.72
N SER A 28 -16.95 16.95 11.88
CA SER A 28 -17.18 17.16 10.45
C SER A 28 -17.02 15.88 9.60
N LEU A 29 -16.67 14.75 10.22
CA LEU A 29 -16.43 13.48 9.53
C LEU A 29 -17.65 12.53 9.42
N SER A 30 -18.83 12.83 9.98
CA SER A 30 -19.95 11.87 9.87
C SER A 30 -21.37 12.45 9.78
N ASN A 31 -21.62 13.35 8.82
CA ASN A 31 -23.00 13.58 8.33
C ASN A 31 -23.35 12.75 7.07
N ARG A 32 -22.50 11.80 6.66
CA ARG A 32 -22.77 10.94 5.50
C ARG A 32 -23.60 9.73 5.90
N LYS A 33 -24.67 9.47 5.13
CA LYS A 33 -25.51 8.28 5.32
C LYS A 33 -24.65 7.02 5.21
N ILE A 34 -24.88 6.09 6.14
CA ILE A 34 -24.31 4.73 6.09
C ILE A 34 -24.66 4.13 4.71
N GLY A 35 -23.66 3.93 3.85
CA GLY A 35 -23.83 3.40 2.49
C GLY A 35 -23.28 4.29 1.36
N GLU A 36 -22.97 5.56 1.61
CA GLU A 36 -22.17 6.35 0.65
C GLU A 36 -20.71 5.91 0.73
N GLY A 37 -20.26 5.17 -0.29
CA GLY A 37 -18.85 4.80 -0.43
C GLY A 37 -17.98 6.06 -0.41
N PHE A 38 -16.87 6.01 0.31
CA PHE A 38 -15.87 7.07 0.26
C PHE A 38 -15.35 7.18 -1.18
N GLU A 39 -15.74 8.24 -1.89
CA GLU A 39 -15.24 8.48 -3.24
C GLU A 39 -13.74 8.79 -3.12
N LYS A 40 -12.91 7.87 -3.62
CA LYS A 40 -11.45 8.05 -3.60
C LYS A 40 -11.09 9.22 -4.50
N PRO A 41 -10.16 10.11 -4.09
CA PRO A 41 -9.69 11.18 -4.95
C PRO A 41 -9.10 10.59 -6.24
N ASN A 42 -9.38 11.22 -7.37
CA ASN A 42 -8.75 10.84 -8.63
C ASN A 42 -7.28 11.28 -8.62
N LEU A 43 -6.37 10.31 -8.71
CA LEU A 43 -4.93 10.55 -8.71
C LEU A 43 -4.29 10.36 -10.08
N ASP A 44 -5.07 10.31 -11.16
CA ASP A 44 -4.53 10.11 -12.50
C ASP A 44 -3.44 11.14 -12.86
N GLY A 45 -2.28 10.65 -13.29
CA GLY A 45 -1.10 11.44 -13.59
C GLY A 45 -0.38 12.06 -12.39
N LYS A 46 -0.91 11.91 -11.17
CA LYS A 46 -0.27 12.44 -9.95
C LYS A 46 0.88 11.54 -9.51
N THR A 47 1.90 12.20 -8.95
CA THR A 47 2.97 11.51 -8.23
C THR A 47 2.53 11.27 -6.80
N VAL A 48 2.71 10.05 -6.31
CA VAL A 48 2.52 9.68 -4.90
C VAL A 48 3.80 9.08 -4.35
N THR A 49 3.92 9.10 -3.02
CA THR A 49 4.91 8.28 -2.31
C THR A 49 4.19 7.08 -1.71
N ILE A 50 4.74 5.88 -1.88
CA ILE A 50 4.24 4.69 -1.20
C ILE A 50 4.65 4.79 0.28
N PHE A 51 3.68 5.09 1.13
CA PHE A 51 3.89 5.31 2.55
C PHE A 51 4.08 4.00 3.32
N ASP A 52 3.22 3.02 3.04
CA ASP A 52 3.25 1.72 3.71
C ASP A 52 2.77 0.59 2.79
N VAL A 53 3.16 -0.64 3.13
CA VAL A 53 2.87 -1.85 2.37
C VAL A 53 2.40 -2.92 3.33
N LYS A 54 1.19 -3.44 3.13
CA LYS A 54 0.65 -4.54 3.94
C LYS A 54 0.30 -5.72 3.06
N LEU A 55 0.60 -6.92 3.54
CA LEU A 55 0.18 -8.16 2.91
C LEU A 55 -0.73 -8.91 3.88
N GLU A 56 -2.00 -9.03 3.51
CA GLU A 56 -3.03 -9.58 4.39
C GLU A 56 -3.59 -10.87 3.82
N ALA A 57 -3.62 -11.90 4.65
CA ALA A 57 -4.30 -13.15 4.31
C ALA A 57 -5.81 -12.95 4.33
N THR A 58 -6.49 -13.49 3.32
CA THR A 58 -7.96 -13.60 3.35
C THR A 58 -8.37 -14.80 4.20
N ASN A 59 -9.59 -14.80 4.72
CA ASN A 59 -10.17 -15.95 5.44
C ASN A 59 -10.62 -17.08 4.50
N ARG A 60 -10.45 -16.91 3.19
CA ARG A 60 -10.89 -17.87 2.18
C ARG A 60 -9.77 -18.87 1.88
N ILE A 61 -10.13 -20.15 1.83
CA ILE A 61 -9.32 -21.19 1.20
C ILE A 61 -9.94 -21.50 -0.16
N SER A 62 -9.10 -21.52 -1.19
CA SER A 62 -9.45 -21.81 -2.57
C SER A 62 -8.64 -22.99 -3.07
N LYS A 63 -9.07 -23.58 -4.20
CA LYS A 63 -8.32 -24.62 -4.91
C LYS A 63 -7.78 -24.07 -6.22
N THR A 64 -6.62 -24.58 -6.64
CA THR A 64 -6.09 -24.35 -7.99
C THR A 64 -7.09 -24.84 -9.04
N GLN A 65 -6.97 -24.37 -10.27
CA GLN A 65 -7.91 -24.69 -11.34
C GLN A 65 -8.00 -26.21 -11.62
N ASP A 66 -6.88 -26.91 -11.48
CA ASP A 66 -6.78 -28.37 -11.59
C ASP A 66 -7.20 -29.12 -10.31
N GLY A 67 -7.55 -28.39 -9.23
CA GLY A 67 -7.92 -28.95 -7.93
C GLY A 67 -6.76 -29.57 -7.13
N SER A 68 -5.53 -29.55 -7.65
CA SER A 68 -4.40 -30.28 -7.07
C SER A 68 -3.84 -29.67 -5.79
N ARG A 69 -4.06 -28.37 -5.57
CA ARG A 69 -3.55 -27.66 -4.39
C ARG A 69 -4.58 -26.72 -3.81
N GLU A 70 -4.60 -26.66 -2.49
CA GLU A 70 -5.30 -25.62 -1.75
C GLU A 70 -4.38 -24.41 -1.54
N TYR A 71 -4.95 -23.22 -1.61
CA TYR A 71 -4.24 -21.99 -1.33
C TYR A 71 -5.14 -20.96 -0.65
N ARG A 72 -4.50 -20.08 0.11
CA ARG A 72 -5.11 -18.89 0.68
C ARG A 72 -4.70 -17.69 -0.18
N PRO A 73 -5.66 -16.93 -0.76
CA PRO A 73 -5.36 -15.66 -1.40
C PRO A 73 -4.88 -14.63 -0.38
N LEU A 74 -3.93 -13.80 -0.79
CA LEU A 74 -3.45 -12.64 -0.04
C LEU A 74 -3.74 -11.36 -0.83
N ILE A 75 -4.05 -10.31 -0.09
CA ILE A 75 -4.29 -8.97 -0.62
C ILE A 75 -3.08 -8.11 -0.25
N LEU A 76 -2.41 -7.59 -1.27
CA LEU A 76 -1.40 -6.54 -1.09
C LEU A 76 -2.12 -5.19 -1.01
N ARG A 77 -1.91 -4.44 0.07
CA ARG A 77 -2.37 -3.05 0.20
C ARG A 77 -1.17 -2.12 0.10
N LEU A 78 -1.25 -1.17 -0.81
CA LEU A 78 -0.32 -0.05 -0.89
C LEU A 78 -1.00 1.20 -0.37
N PHE A 79 -0.39 1.82 0.63
CA PHE A 79 -0.84 3.08 1.18
C PHE A 79 -0.06 4.24 0.54
N TYR A 80 -0.76 5.29 0.16
CA TYR A 80 -0.19 6.45 -0.52
C TYR A 80 -0.13 7.66 0.43
N ASN A 81 0.95 8.43 0.32
CA ASN A 81 1.23 9.71 0.97
C ASN A 81 1.19 9.70 2.52
N ASP A 82 0.01 9.56 3.12
CA ASP A 82 -0.25 9.75 4.56
C ASP A 82 -1.01 8.58 5.23
N ASN A 83 -1.08 7.43 4.55
CA ASN A 83 -1.75 6.21 5.02
C ASN A 83 -3.28 6.23 5.02
N THR A 84 -3.92 7.33 4.63
CA THR A 84 -5.39 7.41 4.58
C THR A 84 -5.95 6.80 3.30
N LEU A 85 -5.21 6.94 2.20
CA LEU A 85 -5.57 6.40 0.89
C LEU A 85 -4.77 5.13 0.60
N PHE A 86 -5.46 4.09 0.16
CA PHE A 86 -4.82 2.85 -0.26
C PHE A 86 -5.44 2.23 -1.50
N GLU A 87 -4.64 1.43 -2.18
CA GLU A 87 -5.10 0.49 -3.20
C GLU A 87 -4.77 -0.95 -2.86
N THR A 88 -5.68 -1.83 -3.27
CA THR A 88 -5.53 -3.28 -3.11
C THR A 88 -5.03 -3.89 -4.40
N TYR A 89 -4.19 -4.91 -4.31
CA TYR A 89 -3.65 -5.65 -5.44
C TYR A 89 -3.82 -7.14 -5.15
N GLY A 90 -4.71 -7.79 -5.89
CA GLY A 90 -4.95 -9.22 -5.78
C GLY A 90 -3.97 -10.04 -6.63
N GLY A 91 -3.66 -11.26 -6.18
CA GLY A 91 -2.90 -12.24 -6.98
C GLY A 91 -1.74 -12.93 -6.28
N ILE A 92 -1.45 -12.58 -5.03
CA ILE A 92 -0.48 -13.28 -4.18
C ILE A 92 -1.20 -14.44 -3.48
N MET A 93 -0.52 -15.57 -3.34
CA MET A 93 -1.09 -16.80 -2.80
C MET A 93 -0.15 -17.45 -1.80
N GLN A 94 -0.70 -18.15 -0.81
CA GLN A 94 0.03 -19.09 0.03
C GLN A 94 -0.55 -20.47 -0.16
N PHE A 95 0.26 -21.40 -0.66
CA PHE A 95 -0.16 -22.79 -0.82
C PHE A 95 -0.15 -23.52 0.51
N ARG A 96 -1.14 -24.38 0.71
CA ARG A 96 -1.24 -25.22 1.89
C ARG A 96 -0.32 -26.44 1.75
N ASN A 97 0.39 -26.77 2.83
CA ASN A 97 1.17 -27.98 2.97
C ASN A 97 0.28 -29.17 3.37
N ALA A 98 0.81 -30.39 3.24
CA ALA A 98 0.11 -31.60 3.64
C ALA A 98 -0.18 -31.65 5.16
N ASP A 99 0.67 -31.02 5.97
CA ASP A 99 0.50 -30.88 7.43
C ASP A 99 -0.55 -29.83 7.83
N GLY A 100 -1.19 -29.18 6.84
CA GLY A 100 -2.21 -28.15 7.04
C GLY A 100 -1.67 -26.74 7.23
N THR A 101 -0.35 -26.55 7.34
CA THR A 101 0.30 -25.23 7.43
C THR A 101 0.33 -24.51 6.07
N PHE A 102 0.66 -23.22 6.07
CA PHE A 102 0.81 -22.43 4.85
C PHE A 102 2.27 -22.15 4.54
N ARG A 103 2.65 -22.31 3.27
CA ARG A 103 3.97 -21.92 2.75
C ARG A 103 4.14 -20.40 2.74
N GLU A 104 5.37 -19.98 2.48
CA GLU A 104 5.68 -18.58 2.17
C GLU A 104 4.82 -18.06 1.01
N PRO A 105 4.42 -16.78 1.03
CA PRO A 105 3.66 -16.17 -0.05
C PRO A 105 4.43 -16.24 -1.37
N THR A 106 3.70 -16.48 -2.45
CA THR A 106 4.23 -16.54 -3.80
C THR A 106 3.36 -15.75 -4.76
N ILE A 107 3.97 -15.30 -5.85
CA ILE A 107 3.33 -14.54 -6.90
C ILE A 107 3.62 -15.21 -8.24
N TRP A 108 2.57 -15.46 -9.01
CA TRP A 108 2.75 -16.00 -10.36
C TRP A 108 3.09 -14.83 -11.30
N VAL A 109 4.36 -14.70 -11.65
CA VAL A 109 4.90 -13.57 -12.41
C VAL A 109 4.25 -13.39 -13.78
N GLU A 110 3.82 -14.48 -14.42
CA GLU A 110 3.13 -14.48 -15.72
C GLU A 110 1.62 -14.21 -15.59
N GLY A 111 1.11 -14.13 -14.36
CA GLY A 111 -0.30 -13.87 -14.08
C GLY A 111 -0.76 -12.51 -14.62
N GLN A 112 -2.04 -12.45 -15.03
CA GLN A 112 -2.68 -11.22 -15.51
C GLN A 112 -3.34 -10.41 -14.38
N ASN A 113 -3.20 -10.87 -13.14
CA ASN A 113 -3.71 -10.20 -11.95
C ASN A 113 -2.92 -8.93 -11.62
N GLU A 114 -3.51 -8.10 -10.75
CA GLU A 114 -3.00 -6.77 -10.44
C GLU A 114 -1.65 -6.80 -9.74
N ALA A 115 -1.48 -7.72 -8.77
CA ALA A 115 -0.21 -7.87 -8.06
C ALA A 115 0.92 -8.27 -9.01
N ALA A 116 0.69 -9.21 -9.93
CA ALA A 116 1.70 -9.65 -10.89
C ALA A 116 2.09 -8.53 -11.86
N LYS A 117 1.12 -7.72 -12.31
CA LYS A 117 1.39 -6.52 -13.12
C LYS A 117 2.26 -5.51 -12.38
N LEU A 118 1.92 -5.22 -11.12
CA LEU A 118 2.71 -4.31 -10.27
C LEU A 118 4.13 -4.86 -10.03
N PHE A 119 4.24 -6.15 -9.76
CA PHE A 119 5.52 -6.83 -9.54
C PHE A 119 6.45 -6.77 -10.76
N ARG A 120 5.90 -6.94 -11.97
CA ARG A 120 6.66 -6.75 -13.22
C ARG A 120 7.09 -5.30 -13.41
N LYS A 121 6.21 -4.32 -13.12
CA LYS A 121 6.57 -2.89 -13.15
C LYS A 121 7.75 -2.59 -12.21
N TRP A 122 7.73 -3.16 -11.02
CA TRP A 122 8.84 -3.03 -10.05
C TRP A 122 10.13 -3.66 -10.57
N SER A 123 10.06 -4.91 -11.05
CA SER A 123 11.24 -5.64 -11.55
C SER A 123 11.91 -4.86 -12.68
N ASN A 124 11.12 -4.33 -13.62
CA ASN A 124 11.61 -3.50 -14.71
C ASN A 124 12.23 -2.19 -14.20
N PHE A 125 11.62 -1.56 -13.19
CA PHE A 125 12.14 -0.33 -12.58
C PHE A 125 13.54 -0.53 -11.95
N VAL A 126 13.75 -1.65 -11.26
CA VAL A 126 15.06 -2.01 -10.68
C VAL A 126 16.01 -2.68 -11.67
N GLY A 127 15.63 -2.78 -12.95
CA GLY A 127 16.47 -3.36 -14.00
C GLY A 127 16.69 -4.88 -13.89
N LYS A 128 15.76 -5.61 -13.28
CA LYS A 128 15.82 -7.07 -13.10
C LYS A 128 14.80 -7.80 -13.95
N ASN A 129 15.12 -9.04 -14.32
CA ASN A 129 14.11 -9.94 -14.88
C ASN A 129 13.05 -10.25 -13.79
N PRO A 130 11.74 -10.14 -14.09
CA PRO A 130 10.71 -10.51 -13.14
C PRO A 130 10.82 -11.95 -12.60
N LYS A 131 11.41 -12.88 -13.35
CA LYS A 131 11.64 -14.26 -12.90
C LYS A 131 12.77 -14.41 -11.87
N GLU A 132 13.62 -13.40 -11.75
CA GLU A 132 14.78 -13.35 -10.83
C GLU A 132 14.51 -12.46 -9.62
N THR A 133 13.44 -11.67 -9.65
CA THR A 133 13.04 -10.80 -8.53
C THR A 133 12.30 -11.65 -7.50
N SER A 134 12.62 -11.48 -6.22
CA SER A 134 11.88 -12.17 -5.15
C SER A 134 10.69 -11.34 -4.66
N LEU A 135 9.62 -12.01 -4.22
CA LEU A 135 8.47 -11.33 -3.61
C LEU A 135 8.88 -10.56 -2.34
N LYS A 136 9.80 -11.13 -1.55
CA LYS A 136 10.34 -10.49 -0.34
C LYS A 136 11.05 -9.17 -0.67
N GLU A 137 11.95 -9.19 -1.66
CA GLU A 137 12.64 -7.99 -2.11
C GLU A 137 11.65 -6.92 -2.58
N PHE A 138 10.68 -7.30 -3.41
CA PHE A 138 9.62 -6.41 -3.86
C PHE A 138 8.89 -5.74 -2.69
N LEU A 139 8.39 -6.51 -1.72
CA LEU A 139 7.61 -5.96 -0.60
C LEU A 139 8.44 -5.03 0.29
N LEU A 140 9.71 -5.38 0.54
CA LEU A 140 10.60 -4.59 1.41
C LEU A 140 11.00 -3.24 0.79
N ASN A 141 11.12 -3.18 -0.54
CA ASN A 141 11.68 -2.02 -1.23
C ASN A 141 10.64 -1.07 -1.82
N LEU A 142 9.35 -1.40 -1.74
CA LEU A 142 8.27 -0.53 -2.21
C LEU A 142 8.09 0.71 -1.31
N LYS A 143 8.30 0.58 0.00
CA LYS A 143 8.11 1.69 0.95
C LYS A 143 9.07 2.84 0.63
N GLY A 144 8.54 4.06 0.65
CA GLY A 144 9.27 5.28 0.32
C GLY A 144 9.41 5.54 -1.18
N LYS A 145 9.04 4.61 -2.06
CA LYS A 145 9.18 4.81 -3.50
C LYS A 145 8.12 5.74 -4.05
N LYS A 146 8.55 6.61 -4.97
CA LYS A 146 7.66 7.50 -5.72
C LYS A 146 7.15 6.81 -6.98
N ALA A 147 5.89 7.07 -7.29
CA ALA A 147 5.23 6.48 -8.45
C ALA A 147 4.23 7.46 -9.07
N ILE A 148 4.09 7.40 -10.39
CA ILE A 148 3.00 8.06 -11.12
C ILE A 148 1.80 7.11 -11.11
N ILE A 149 0.62 7.64 -10.84
CA ILE A 149 -0.63 6.87 -10.81
C ILE A 149 -1.37 6.98 -12.15
N GLU A 150 -2.01 5.88 -12.56
CA GLU A 150 -3.04 5.84 -13.61
C GLU A 150 -4.38 5.42 -12.99
N ASN A 151 -5.47 6.05 -13.41
CA ASN A 151 -6.80 5.60 -13.02
C ASN A 151 -7.26 4.44 -13.93
N LYS A 152 -7.74 3.35 -13.31
CA LYS A 152 -8.31 2.22 -14.05
C LYS A 152 -9.70 1.88 -13.55
N LYS A 153 -10.61 1.71 -14.50
CA LYS A 153 -11.91 1.07 -14.28
C LYS A 153 -11.71 -0.43 -14.12
N VAL A 154 -12.18 -0.97 -13.02
CA VAL A 154 -12.19 -2.41 -12.74
C VAL A 154 -13.59 -2.86 -12.42
N MET A 155 -13.94 -4.05 -12.91
CA MET A 155 -15.21 -4.70 -12.58
C MET A 155 -15.00 -5.65 -11.40
N TYR A 156 -15.76 -5.46 -10.34
CA TYR A 156 -15.79 -6.36 -9.19
C TYR A 156 -17.24 -6.66 -8.80
N MET A 157 -17.59 -7.95 -8.82
CA MET A 157 -18.95 -8.43 -8.51
C MET A 157 -20.06 -7.69 -9.28
N GLY A 158 -19.81 -7.43 -10.57
CA GLY A 158 -20.77 -6.74 -11.46
C GLY A 158 -20.85 -5.22 -11.28
N LYS A 159 -20.05 -4.64 -10.38
CA LYS A 159 -19.96 -3.18 -10.19
C LYS A 159 -18.63 -2.65 -10.73
N GLU A 160 -18.69 -1.51 -11.43
CA GLU A 160 -17.51 -0.79 -11.89
C GLU A 160 -16.97 0.09 -10.75
N PHE A 161 -15.65 0.06 -10.56
CA PHE A 161 -14.95 0.90 -9.60
C PHE A 161 -13.71 1.51 -10.25
N ASN A 162 -13.38 2.73 -9.86
CA ASN A 162 -12.13 3.37 -10.23
C ASN A 162 -11.05 3.02 -9.21
N LYS A 163 -9.86 2.64 -9.69
CA LYS A 163 -8.67 2.37 -8.86
C LYS A 163 -7.51 3.24 -9.29
N ASN A 164 -6.81 3.77 -8.29
CA ASN A 164 -5.61 4.59 -8.46
C ASN A 164 -4.35 3.71 -8.49
N VAL A 165 -4.10 3.03 -9.60
CA VAL A 165 -3.00 2.05 -9.67
C VAL A 165 -1.70 2.69 -10.11
N ILE A 166 -0.57 2.20 -9.61
CA ILE A 166 0.76 2.61 -10.09
C ILE A 166 0.88 2.38 -11.60
N LYS A 167 1.11 3.46 -12.35
CA LYS A 167 1.47 3.48 -13.78
C LYS A 167 2.95 3.08 -13.94
N GLU A 168 3.84 3.82 -13.29
CA GLU A 168 5.29 3.63 -13.33
C GLU A 168 5.96 4.18 -12.05
N PHE A 169 7.16 3.68 -11.75
CA PHE A 169 7.99 4.15 -10.64
C PHE A 169 8.94 5.25 -11.12
N ILE A 170 9.23 6.21 -10.25
CA ILE A 170 10.13 7.33 -10.55
C ILE A 170 11.54 6.98 -10.05
N LYS A 171 12.55 7.13 -10.91
CA LYS A 171 13.96 7.00 -10.52
C LYS A 171 14.34 8.23 -9.68
N GLU A 172 14.95 7.98 -8.54
CA GLU A 172 15.59 9.01 -7.71
C GLU A 172 16.98 9.35 -8.23
#